data_AF-W1W5G8-F1
#
_entry.id   AF-W1W5G8-F1
#
_cell.length_a   1.000
_cell.length_b   1.000
_cell.length_c   1.000
_cell.angle_alpha   90.00
_cell.angle_beta   90.00
_cell.angle_gamma   90.00
#
_symmetry.space_group_name_H-M   'P 1'
#
loop_
_entity.id
_entity.type
_entity.pdbx_description
1 polymer ?
#
loop_
_entity_poly.entity_id
_entity_poly.type
_entity_poly.pdbx_seq_one_letter_code
_entity_poly.pdbx_strand_id
1 'polypeptide(L)'
;MNAQVVVESLCLLFYCEIHELLRVQALQDRKETTMTLINLKDLEAHLWHAAHIITGPIDASDYKTYIFPILFFKRICDVYDEEFADAMESIGDAELAKGKMFHRIQIPENCHWRDVFAETKDIGQALKESFRGIELANPKLHGI
;
A
#
# COMPACT_ATOMS: atom_id res chain seq x y z
N MET A 1 -22.19 -10.70 14.88
CA MET A 1 -20.72 -10.47 15.00
C MET A 1 -20.44 -9.13 14.35
N ASN A 2 -20.18 -8.11 15.16
CA ASN A 2 -20.18 -6.71 14.73
C ASN A 2 -18.89 -6.35 13.99
N ALA A 3 -19.03 -5.61 12.89
CA ALA A 3 -17.95 -5.05 12.07
C ALA A 3 -16.92 -4.23 12.88
N GLN A 4 -17.28 -3.78 14.08
CA GLN A 4 -16.40 -3.10 15.04
C GLN A 4 -15.19 -3.95 15.48
N VAL A 5 -15.35 -5.27 15.62
CA VAL A 5 -14.28 -6.17 16.10
C VAL A 5 -13.24 -6.45 15.02
N VAL A 6 -13.64 -6.38 13.74
CA VAL A 6 -12.75 -6.57 12.59
C VAL A 6 -11.90 -5.32 12.37
N VAL A 7 -12.48 -4.13 12.57
CA VAL A 7 -11.76 -2.86 12.48
C VAL A 7 -10.76 -2.69 13.64
N GLU A 8 -11.10 -3.11 14.87
CA GLU A 8 -10.17 -3.09 16.01
C GLU A 8 -9.03 -4.12 15.87
N SER A 9 -9.28 -5.29 15.28
CA SER A 9 -8.24 -6.32 15.06
C SER A 9 -7.28 -5.95 13.91
N LEU A 10 -7.75 -5.26 12.88
CA LEU A 10 -6.89 -4.73 11.81
C LEU A 10 -6.09 -3.49 12.26
N CYS A 11 -6.63 -2.70 13.20
CA CYS A 11 -5.92 -1.55 13.76
C CYS A 11 -4.73 -1.96 14.64
N LEU A 12 -4.86 -3.07 15.40
CA LEU A 12 -3.77 -3.59 16.25
C LEU A 12 -2.62 -4.21 15.45
N LEU A 13 -2.89 -4.79 14.28
CA LEU A 13 -1.85 -5.31 13.39
C LEU A 13 -1.07 -4.20 12.67
N PHE A 14 -1.71 -3.07 12.34
CA PHE A 14 -1.01 -1.91 11.77
C PHE A 14 -0.31 -1.02 12.80
N TYR A 15 -0.80 -0.95 14.05
CA TYR A 15 -0.14 -0.14 15.08
C TYR A 15 1.19 -0.73 15.58
N CYS A 16 1.38 -2.05 15.53
CA CYS A 16 2.62 -2.67 16.02
C CYS A 16 3.81 -2.40 15.07
N GLU A 17 3.61 -2.44 13.75
CA GLU A 17 4.66 -2.16 12.76
C GLU A 17 4.99 -0.66 12.65
N ILE A 18 4.00 0.22 12.81
CA ILE A 18 4.24 1.67 12.80
C ILE A 18 4.89 2.15 14.11
N HIS A 19 4.64 1.49 15.25
CA HIS A 19 5.22 1.88 16.54
C HIS A 19 6.66 1.37 16.76
N GLU A 20 7.07 0.27 16.12
CA GLU A 20 8.49 -0.16 16.04
C GLU A 20 9.30 0.76 15.11
N LEU A 21 8.72 1.19 13.98
CA LEU A 21 9.36 2.15 13.06
C LEU A 21 9.56 3.54 13.68
N LEU A 22 8.67 3.99 14.56
CA LEU A 22 8.81 5.26 15.30
C LEU A 22 9.76 5.18 16.52
N ARG A 23 10.07 3.98 17.03
CA ARG A 23 10.97 3.82 18.21
C ARG A 23 12.45 3.85 17.84
N VAL A 24 12.82 3.48 16.61
CA VAL A 24 14.22 3.40 16.17
C VAL A 24 14.77 4.75 15.67
N GLN A 25 13.94 5.76 15.43
CA GLN A 25 14.37 7.10 15.00
C GLN A 25 14.90 8.01 16.13
N ALA A 26 14.75 7.63 17.41
CA ALA A 26 15.12 8.47 18.54
C ALA A 26 16.63 8.48 18.90
N LEU A 27 17.50 7.76 18.19
CA LEU A 27 18.93 7.66 18.51
C LEU A 27 19.91 8.02 17.38
N GLN A 28 19.44 8.52 16.23
CA GLN A 28 20.31 8.90 15.11
C GLN A 28 20.45 10.42 14.87
N ASP A 29 19.99 11.26 15.79
CA ASP A 29 20.03 12.71 15.63
C ASP A 29 21.39 13.36 16.02
N ARG A 30 22.50 12.67 15.75
CA ARG A 30 23.83 13.27 15.81
C ARG A 30 24.64 12.96 14.55
N LYS A 31 24.40 13.75 13.49
CA LYS A 31 25.43 14.22 12.53
C LYS A 31 24.85 15.23 11.53
N GLU A 32 24.90 16.48 12.00
CA GLU A 32 25.14 17.72 11.25
C GLU A 32 25.52 17.55 9.76
N THR A 33 24.62 17.95 8.87
CA THR A 33 24.88 18.23 7.45
C THR A 33 24.58 19.70 7.20
N THR A 34 25.62 20.47 6.91
CA THR A 34 25.56 21.85 6.46
C THR A 34 25.06 21.90 5.01
N MET A 35 23.74 21.86 4.83
CA MET A 35 23.07 22.39 3.63
C MET A 35 22.01 23.38 4.12
N THR A 36 22.03 24.58 3.53
CA THR A 36 21.11 25.72 3.73
C THR A 36 19.95 25.44 4.67
N LEU A 37 19.96 26.13 5.82
CA LEU A 37 19.07 25.96 6.97
C LEU A 37 17.61 26.29 6.60
N ILE A 38 16.97 25.44 5.81
CA ILE A 38 15.52 25.44 5.63
C ILE A 38 14.96 24.99 6.98
N ASN A 39 14.17 25.86 7.61
CA ASN A 39 13.48 25.52 8.84
C ASN A 39 12.59 24.30 8.59
N LEU A 40 12.46 23.38 9.56
CA LEU A 40 11.60 22.20 9.44
C LEU A 40 10.19 22.57 8.94
N LYS A 41 9.64 23.70 9.42
CA LYS A 41 8.33 24.22 8.98
C LYS A 41 8.30 24.59 7.49
N ASP A 42 9.39 25.15 6.97
CA ASP A 42 9.51 25.55 5.58
C ASP A 42 9.66 24.31 4.67
N LEU A 43 10.33 23.27 5.16
CA LEU A 43 10.44 21.97 4.47
C LEU A 43 9.09 21.24 4.46
N GLU A 44 8.40 21.17 5.59
CA GLU A 44 7.05 20.61 5.70
C GLU A 44 6.08 21.34 4.76
N ALA A 45 6.12 22.67 4.74
CA ALA A 45 5.31 23.48 3.83
C ALA A 45 5.65 23.20 2.36
N HIS A 46 6.94 23.07 2.00
CA HIS A 46 7.36 22.74 0.64
C HIS A 46 6.88 21.35 0.20
N LEU A 47 7.04 20.34 1.05
CA LEU A 47 6.59 18.96 0.78
C LEU A 47 5.08 18.90 0.68
N TRP A 48 4.36 19.64 1.54
CA TRP A 48 2.91 19.73 1.49
C TRP A 48 2.43 20.40 0.21
N HIS A 49 3.08 21.48 -0.23
CA HIS A 49 2.76 22.16 -1.49
C HIS A 49 3.05 21.27 -2.71
N ALA A 50 4.19 20.57 -2.71
CA ALA A 50 4.54 19.62 -3.77
C ALA A 50 3.54 18.46 -3.85
N ALA A 51 3.12 17.91 -2.70
CA ALA A 51 2.08 16.90 -2.63
C ALA A 51 0.75 17.44 -3.18
N HIS A 52 0.34 18.64 -2.80
CA HIS A 52 -0.89 19.29 -3.27
C HIS A 52 -0.89 19.54 -4.80
N ILE A 53 0.27 19.81 -5.39
CA ILE A 53 0.42 19.95 -6.85
C ILE A 53 0.17 18.60 -7.55
N ILE A 54 0.62 17.49 -6.95
CA ILE A 54 0.51 16.14 -7.53
C ILE A 54 -0.92 15.59 -7.35
N THR A 55 -1.57 15.89 -6.23
CA THR A 55 -2.88 15.33 -5.89
C THR A 55 -4.07 16.25 -6.20
N GLY A 56 -3.82 17.53 -6.49
CA GLY A 56 -4.86 18.55 -6.58
C GLY A 56 -5.42 18.94 -5.19
N PRO A 57 -6.42 19.84 -5.13
CA PRO A 57 -7.05 20.23 -3.87
C PRO A 57 -7.91 19.08 -3.34
N ILE A 58 -7.27 18.14 -2.67
CA ILE A 58 -7.94 17.13 -1.85
C ILE A 58 -8.16 17.76 -0.48
N ASP A 59 -9.42 17.89 -0.07
CA ASP A 59 -9.72 18.32 1.30
C ASP A 59 -9.10 17.29 2.28
N ALA A 60 -8.61 17.76 3.42
CA ALA A 60 -8.04 16.88 4.44
C ALA A 60 -9.05 15.81 4.91
N SER A 61 -10.35 16.09 4.74
CA SER A 61 -11.46 15.15 4.96
C SER A 61 -11.50 14.01 3.93
N ASP A 62 -11.12 14.26 2.68
CA ASP A 62 -11.16 13.33 1.54
C ASP A 62 -9.88 12.51 1.35
N TYR A 63 -8.75 12.94 1.94
CA TYR A 63 -7.48 12.22 1.84
C TYR A 63 -7.58 10.75 2.28
N LYS A 64 -8.42 10.47 3.29
CA LYS A 64 -8.69 9.12 3.80
C LYS A 64 -9.27 8.20 2.71
N THR A 65 -10.13 8.75 1.86
CA THR A 65 -10.79 8.04 0.77
C THR A 65 -9.82 7.58 -0.31
N TYR A 66 -8.65 8.21 -0.43
CA TYR A 66 -7.63 7.85 -1.40
C TYR A 66 -6.49 7.02 -0.80
N ILE A 67 -6.03 7.36 0.40
CA ILE A 67 -4.89 6.69 1.02
C ILE A 67 -5.22 5.25 1.43
N PHE A 68 -6.42 4.98 1.95
CA PHE A 68 -6.77 3.63 2.40
C PHE A 68 -6.83 2.63 1.25
N PRO A 69 -7.52 2.89 0.12
CA PRO A 69 -7.51 1.96 -1.01
C PRO A 69 -6.10 1.63 -1.51
N ILE A 70 -5.20 2.61 -1.55
CA ILE A 70 -3.81 2.41 -1.98
C ILE A 70 -3.03 1.54 -0.97
N LEU A 71 -3.19 1.78 0.33
CA LEU A 71 -2.57 0.95 1.38
C LEU A 71 -3.10 -0.49 1.36
N PHE A 72 -4.41 -0.66 1.21
CA PHE A 72 -5.03 -1.97 1.06
C PHE A 72 -4.51 -2.69 -0.17
N PHE A 73 -4.42 -1.99 -1.31
CA PHE A 73 -3.89 -2.55 -2.54
C PHE A 73 -2.44 -3.04 -2.39
N LYS A 74 -1.56 -2.22 -1.81
CA LYS A 74 -0.18 -2.64 -1.50
C LYS A 74 -0.18 -3.87 -0.60
N ARG A 75 -0.96 -3.87 0.49
CA ARG A 75 -0.96 -5.01 1.42
C ARG A 75 -1.47 -6.29 0.78
N ILE A 76 -2.49 -6.22 -0.08
CA ILE A 76 -3.00 -7.40 -0.80
C ILE A 76 -1.92 -7.98 -1.70
N CYS A 77 -1.18 -7.12 -2.42
CA CYS A 77 -0.05 -7.55 -3.25
C CYS A 77 1.05 -8.20 -2.41
N ASP A 78 1.39 -7.62 -1.25
CA ASP A 78 2.41 -8.20 -0.36
C ASP A 78 2.02 -9.57 0.19
N VAL A 79 0.76 -9.73 0.62
CA VAL A 79 0.25 -11.04 1.07
C VAL A 79 0.30 -12.04 -0.08
N TYR A 80 -0.02 -11.62 -1.30
CA TYR A 80 0.05 -12.50 -2.46
C TYR A 80 1.48 -12.98 -2.71
N ASP A 81 2.47 -12.09 -2.65
CA ASP A 81 3.89 -12.42 -2.82
C ASP A 81 4.40 -13.36 -1.71
N GLU A 82 3.99 -13.13 -0.46
CA GLU A 82 4.26 -14.02 0.69
C GLU A 82 3.70 -15.42 0.44
N GLU A 83 2.40 -15.51 0.10
CA GLU A 83 1.71 -16.78 -0.20
C GLU A 83 2.31 -17.50 -1.42
N PHE A 84 2.76 -16.73 -2.42
CA PHE A 84 3.44 -17.27 -3.61
C PHE A 84 4.78 -17.89 -3.26
N ALA A 85 5.58 -17.21 -2.43
CA ALA A 85 6.87 -17.73 -1.98
C ALA A 85 6.71 -19.04 -1.18
N ASP A 86 5.74 -19.09 -0.28
CA ASP A 86 5.43 -20.30 0.50
C ASP A 86 4.97 -21.47 -0.39
N ALA A 87 4.14 -21.19 -1.40
CA ALA A 87 3.69 -22.18 -2.37
C ALA A 87 4.84 -22.66 -3.28
N MET A 88 5.74 -21.75 -3.67
CA MET A 88 6.94 -22.08 -4.43
C MET A 88 7.89 -22.98 -3.66
N GLU A 89 8.07 -22.77 -2.36
CA GLU A 89 8.88 -23.65 -1.52
C GLU A 89 8.29 -25.06 -1.43
N SER A 90 6.95 -25.15 -1.37
CA SER A 90 6.23 -26.42 -1.19
C SER A 90 6.12 -27.25 -2.47
N ILE A 91 5.88 -26.59 -3.62
CA ILE A 91 5.55 -27.25 -4.90
C ILE A 91 6.73 -27.25 -5.86
N GLY A 92 7.55 -26.19 -5.84
CA GLY A 92 8.66 -25.99 -6.77
C GLY A 92 8.25 -25.62 -8.21
N ASP A 93 6.97 -25.35 -8.47
CA ASP A 93 6.44 -24.99 -9.79
C ASP A 93 5.64 -23.68 -9.72
N ALA A 94 6.06 -22.70 -10.52
CA ALA A 94 5.50 -21.35 -10.52
C ALA A 94 4.07 -21.27 -11.01
N GLU A 95 3.67 -22.10 -11.98
CA GLU A 95 2.31 -22.06 -12.53
C GLU A 95 1.32 -22.70 -11.55
N LEU A 96 1.75 -23.76 -10.85
CA LEU A 96 0.95 -24.36 -9.78
C LEU A 96 0.89 -23.47 -8.53
N ALA A 97 2.00 -22.80 -8.19
CA ALA A 97 2.06 -21.90 -7.03
C ALA A 97 1.10 -20.71 -7.15
N LYS A 98 0.85 -20.19 -8.37
CA LYS A 98 -0.17 -19.14 -8.64
C LYS A 98 -1.62 -19.61 -8.40
N GLY A 99 -1.83 -20.90 -8.18
CA GLY A 99 -3.16 -21.50 -8.11
C GLY A 99 -4.05 -20.89 -7.01
N LYS A 100 -5.35 -20.80 -7.29
CA LYS A 100 -6.39 -20.27 -6.37
C LYS A 100 -6.45 -20.94 -5.00
N MET A 101 -5.87 -22.13 -4.85
CA MET A 101 -5.82 -22.86 -3.60
C MET A 101 -4.77 -22.32 -2.62
N PHE A 102 -3.74 -21.63 -3.11
CA PHE A 102 -2.65 -21.09 -2.29
C PHE A 102 -2.86 -19.64 -1.90
N HIS A 103 -3.72 -18.91 -2.61
CA HIS A 103 -3.93 -17.49 -2.36
C HIS A 103 -5.35 -17.15 -1.92
N ARG A 104 -5.46 -16.27 -0.92
CA ARG A 104 -6.77 -15.77 -0.45
C ARG A 104 -7.42 -14.81 -1.44
N ILE A 105 -6.60 -13.99 -2.08
CA ILE A 105 -6.99 -13.04 -3.12
C ILE A 105 -6.09 -13.30 -4.31
N GLN A 106 -6.68 -13.42 -5.49
CA GLN A 106 -5.96 -13.60 -6.74
C GLN A 106 -5.53 -12.25 -7.30
N ILE A 107 -4.25 -12.11 -7.64
CA ILE A 107 -3.75 -10.95 -8.37
C ILE A 107 -3.53 -11.37 -9.84
N PRO A 108 -4.33 -10.86 -10.78
CA PRO A 108 -4.12 -11.13 -12.20
C PRO A 108 -2.89 -10.39 -12.73
N GLU A 109 -2.43 -10.79 -13.91
CA GLU A 109 -1.31 -10.15 -14.59
C GLU A 109 -1.57 -8.66 -14.83
N ASN A 110 -0.50 -7.85 -14.74
CA ASN A 110 -0.53 -6.39 -14.88
C ASN A 110 -1.37 -5.65 -13.84
N CYS A 111 -1.83 -6.33 -12.78
CA CYS A 111 -2.58 -5.73 -11.68
C CYS A 111 -1.79 -5.74 -10.37
N HIS A 112 -0.49 -6.04 -10.41
CA HIS A 112 0.35 -6.06 -9.22
C HIS A 112 0.79 -4.63 -8.85
N TRP A 113 1.07 -4.40 -7.57
CA TRP A 113 1.59 -3.11 -7.08
C TRP A 113 2.78 -2.61 -7.88
N ARG A 114 3.71 -3.51 -8.22
CA ARG A 114 4.92 -3.18 -8.99
C ARG A 114 4.59 -2.66 -10.39
N ASP A 115 3.55 -3.18 -11.02
CA ASP A 115 3.17 -2.81 -12.39
C ASP A 115 2.64 -1.37 -12.39
N VAL A 116 1.74 -1.04 -11.45
CA VAL A 116 1.22 0.32 -11.28
C VAL A 116 2.33 1.30 -10.88
N PHE A 117 3.26 0.89 -10.01
CA PHE A 117 4.34 1.75 -9.54
C PHE A 117 5.43 2.00 -10.60
N ALA A 118 5.52 1.13 -11.61
CA ALA A 118 6.42 1.33 -12.74
C ALA A 118 5.89 2.37 -13.74
N GLU A 119 4.58 2.67 -13.71
CA GLU A 119 3.97 3.65 -14.60
C GLU A 119 4.36 5.08 -14.24
N THR A 120 4.71 5.86 -15.25
CA THR A 120 5.13 7.27 -15.11
C THR A 120 4.08 8.26 -15.58
N LYS A 121 3.01 7.76 -16.21
CA LYS A 121 1.88 8.53 -16.73
C LYS A 121 0.59 7.84 -16.37
N ASP A 122 -0.46 8.62 -16.17
CA ASP A 122 -1.82 8.12 -15.98
C ASP A 122 -1.96 7.06 -14.85
N ILE A 123 -1.18 7.22 -13.76
CA ILE A 123 -1.14 6.30 -12.60
C ILE A 123 -2.55 6.06 -12.03
N GLY A 124 -3.40 7.09 -12.03
CA GLY A 124 -4.79 6.96 -11.59
C GLY A 124 -5.64 6.03 -12.46
N GLN A 125 -5.35 5.96 -13.77
CA GLN A 125 -5.99 4.99 -14.66
C GLN A 125 -5.44 3.58 -14.41
N ALA A 126 -4.12 3.43 -14.29
CA ALA A 126 -3.49 2.14 -13.97
C ALA A 126 -4.00 1.54 -12.64
N LEU A 127 -4.18 2.38 -11.61
CA LEU A 127 -4.79 1.99 -10.34
C LEU A 127 -6.23 1.49 -10.52
N LYS A 128 -7.07 2.24 -11.25
CA LYS A 128 -8.46 1.84 -11.52
C LYS A 128 -8.56 0.53 -12.29
N GLU A 129 -7.71 0.35 -13.29
CA GLU A 129 -7.65 -0.88 -14.09
C GLU A 129 -7.22 -2.07 -13.23
N SER A 130 -6.21 -1.89 -12.38
CA SER A 130 -5.75 -2.92 -11.44
C SER A 130 -6.82 -3.31 -10.43
N PHE A 131 -7.52 -2.33 -9.84
CA PHE A 131 -8.61 -2.60 -8.90
C PHE A 131 -9.73 -3.39 -9.57
N ARG A 132 -10.14 -2.99 -10.78
CA ARG A 132 -11.17 -3.69 -11.54
C ARG A 132 -10.73 -5.10 -11.93
N GLY A 133 -9.46 -5.29 -12.28
CA GLY A 133 -8.89 -6.60 -12.59
C GLY A 133 -8.94 -7.53 -11.37
N ILE A 134 -8.51 -7.03 -10.20
CA ILE A 134 -8.56 -7.77 -8.94
C ILE A 134 -10.00 -8.08 -8.54
N GLU A 135 -10.93 -7.13 -8.67
CA GLU A 135 -12.34 -7.35 -8.39
C GLU A 135 -12.90 -8.50 -9.26
N LEU A 136 -12.69 -8.45 -10.58
CA LEU A 136 -13.18 -9.48 -11.51
C LEU A 136 -12.56 -10.87 -11.27
N ALA A 137 -11.31 -10.93 -10.81
CA ALA A 137 -10.65 -12.18 -10.46
C ALA A 137 -11.18 -12.79 -9.15
N ASN A 138 -11.81 -11.98 -8.30
CA ASN A 138 -12.20 -12.33 -6.93
C ASN A 138 -13.68 -12.01 -6.67
N PRO A 139 -14.60 -12.96 -6.89
CA PRO A 139 -16.05 -12.73 -6.73
C PRO A 139 -16.48 -12.23 -5.34
N LYS A 140 -15.67 -12.48 -4.31
CA LYS A 140 -15.90 -12.02 -2.93
C LYS A 140 -15.69 -10.51 -2.75
N LEU A 141 -14.98 -9.87 -3.68
CA LEU A 141 -14.64 -8.45 -3.64
C LEU A 141 -15.55 -7.59 -4.53
N HIS A 142 -16.52 -8.18 -5.23
CA HIS A 142 -17.43 -7.43 -6.11
C HIS A 142 -18.24 -6.38 -5.33
N GLY A 143 -18.19 -5.12 -5.80
CA GLY A 143 -18.97 -4.00 -5.27
C GLY A 143 -18.45 -3.36 -3.99
N ILE A 144 -17.19 -3.64 -3.61
CA ILE A 144 -16.45 -2.99 -2.52
C ILE A 144 -15.64 -1.83 -3.08
#